data_AF-A0A7Z1PBA1-F1
#
_entry.id   AF-A0A7Z1PBA1-F1
#
_cell.length_a   1.000
_cell.length_b   1.000
_cell.length_c   1.000
_cell.angle_alpha   90.00
_cell.angle_beta   90.00
_cell.angle_gamma   90.00
#
_symmetry.space_group_name_H-M   'P 1'
#
loop_
_entity.id
_entity.type
_entity.pdbx_description
1 polymer ?
#
loop_
_entity_poly.entity_id
_entity_poly.type
_entity_poly.pdbx_seq_one_letter_code
_entity_poly.pdbx_strand_id
1 'polypeptide(L)'
;HLSWLLGGDFNRAPDRLESDLMTEHLERLVTIIAPTEPTQIGGGILDYGVIVDRAPYSQRVEALRNPQLASDHYPVAFLARRC
;
A
#
# COMPACT_ATOMS: atom_id res chain seq x y z
N HIS A 1 18.96 -4.70 11.63
CA HIS A 1 17.78 -3.89 11.26
C HIS A 1 16.89 -4.71 10.35
N LEU A 2 15.60 -4.84 10.67
CA LEU A 2 14.64 -5.60 9.87
C LEU A 2 13.89 -4.63 8.94
N SER A 3 13.96 -4.89 7.64
CA SER A 3 13.09 -4.27 6.64
C SER A 3 11.84 -5.15 6.49
N TRP A 4 10.67 -4.53 6.49
CA TRP A 4 9.41 -5.22 6.29
C TRP A 4 8.47 -4.38 5.42
N LEU A 5 7.65 -5.10 4.66
CA LEU A 5 6.52 -4.58 3.88
C LEU A 5 5.34 -5.50 4.18
N LEU A 6 4.21 -4.91 4.54
CA LEU A 6 2.94 -5.59 4.76
C LEU A 6 2.01 -5.23 3.59
N GLY A 7 1.73 -6.19 2.72
CA GLY A 7 0.76 -6.04 1.63
C GLY A 7 -0.48 -6.86 1.91
N GLY A 8 -1.66 -6.29 1.64
CA GLY A 8 -2.92 -6.99 1.83
C GLY A 8 -4.14 -6.11 1.62
N ASP A 9 -5.31 -6.70 1.87
CA ASP A 9 -6.59 -6.02 1.91
C ASP A 9 -6.83 -5.42 3.30
N PHE A 10 -6.78 -4.09 3.38
CA PHE A 10 -7.00 -3.34 4.62
C PHE A 10 -8.48 -2.97 4.82
N ASN A 11 -9.37 -3.21 3.84
CA ASN A 11 -10.78 -2.83 3.85
C ASN A 11 -11.05 -1.37 4.27
N ARG A 12 -10.09 -0.49 3.98
CA ARG A 12 -10.10 0.92 4.36
C ARG A 12 -9.26 1.71 3.38
N ALA A 13 -9.75 2.86 2.93
CA ALA A 13 -9.02 3.72 2.03
C ALA A 13 -7.66 4.18 2.64
N PRO A 14 -6.59 4.34 1.82
CA PRO A 14 -5.25 4.67 2.30
C PRO A 14 -5.19 5.94 3.18
N ASP A 15 -5.93 6.98 2.79
CA ASP A 15 -6.03 8.26 3.49
C ASP A 15 -6.61 8.12 4.91
N ARG A 16 -7.57 7.20 5.08
CA ARG A 16 -8.12 6.89 6.41
C ARG A 16 -7.11 6.16 7.28
N LEU A 17 -6.42 5.15 6.74
CA LEU A 17 -5.37 4.47 7.50
C LEU A 17 -4.26 5.44 7.88
N GLU A 18 -3.90 6.39 7.01
CA GLU A 18 -2.94 7.44 7.33
C GLU A 18 -3.40 8.30 8.54
N SER A 19 -4.65 8.74 8.55
CA SER A 19 -5.23 9.45 9.72
C SER A 19 -5.24 8.62 10.99
N ASP A 20 -5.52 7.32 10.90
CA ASP A 20 -5.48 6.43 12.05
C ASP A 20 -4.05 6.27 12.58
N LEU A 21 -3.06 6.15 11.70
CA LEU A 21 -1.64 6.11 12.08
C LEU A 21 -1.19 7.42 12.74
N MET A 22 -1.69 8.57 12.29
CA MET A 22 -1.44 9.86 12.95
C MET A 22 -2.01 9.89 14.37
N THR A 23 -3.21 9.33 14.55
CA THR A 23 -3.86 9.21 15.86
C THR A 23 -3.04 8.32 16.81
N GLU A 24 -2.46 7.25 16.29
CA GLU A 24 -1.61 6.32 17.04
C GLU A 24 -0.14 6.77 17.16
N HIS A 25 0.23 7.92 16.59
CA HIS A 25 1.60 8.43 16.55
C HIS A 25 2.61 7.49 15.86
N LEU A 26 2.14 6.73 14.86
CA LEU A 26 2.92 5.78 14.07
C LEU A 26 3.20 6.28 12.65
N GLU A 27 2.64 7.42 12.25
CA GLU A 27 2.67 7.95 10.88
C GLU A 27 4.09 8.19 10.35
N ARG A 28 5.07 8.41 11.24
CA ARG A 28 6.48 8.63 10.87
C ARG A 28 7.31 7.35 10.79
N LEU A 29 6.76 6.22 11.21
CA LEU A 29 7.49 4.94 11.24
C LEU A 29 7.33 4.14 9.95
N VAL A 30 6.29 4.45 9.19
CA VAL A 30 5.84 3.67 8.03
C VAL A 30 5.39 4.60 6.91
N THR A 31 5.38 4.08 5.69
CA THR A 31 4.83 4.74 4.51
C THR A 31 3.74 3.84 3.94
N ILE A 32 2.58 4.42 3.63
CA ILE A 32 1.54 3.73 2.85
C ILE A 32 1.88 3.84 1.37
N ILE A 33 1.84 2.72 0.65
CA ILE A 33 2.11 2.62 -0.78
C ILE A 33 0.90 1.97 -1.46
N ALA A 34 0.14 2.77 -2.21
CA ALA A 34 -1.13 2.36 -2.80
C ALA A 34 -1.19 2.72 -4.30
N PRO A 35 -1.92 1.94 -5.13
CA PRO A 35 -2.21 2.33 -6.50
C PRO A 35 -3.15 3.54 -6.52
N THR A 36 -3.30 4.20 -7.67
CA THR A 36 -4.24 5.32 -7.84
C THR A 36 -5.62 4.85 -8.29
N GLU A 37 -5.72 3.66 -8.91
CA GLU A 37 -6.99 3.09 -9.37
C GLU A 37 -7.64 2.19 -8.31
N PRO A 38 -8.97 2.05 -8.33
CA PRO A 38 -9.69 1.13 -7.44
C PRO A 38 -9.18 -0.31 -7.55
N THR A 39 -9.07 -0.99 -6.39
CA THR A 39 -8.60 -2.37 -6.28
C THR A 39 -9.72 -3.37 -6.06
N GLN A 40 -10.97 -2.92 -5.92
CA GLN A 40 -12.15 -3.78 -5.89
C GLN A 40 -13.15 -3.35 -6.98
N ILE A 41 -13.92 -4.29 -7.55
CA ILE A 41 -15.02 -3.99 -8.49
C ILE A 41 -16.02 -2.98 -7.90
N GLY A 42 -16.29 -3.07 -6.59
CA GLY A 42 -17.19 -2.14 -5.88
C GLY A 42 -16.67 -0.71 -5.80
N GLY A 43 -15.43 -0.46 -6.22
CA GLY A 43 -14.73 0.81 -6.09
C GLY A 43 -13.82 0.84 -4.85
N GLY A 44 -13.10 1.96 -4.69
CA GLY A 44 -12.17 2.16 -3.58
C GLY A 44 -10.83 1.44 -3.74
N ILE A 45 -9.85 1.91 -2.96
CA ILE A 45 -8.51 1.32 -2.86
C ILE A 45 -8.46 0.62 -1.51
N LEU A 46 -8.53 -0.71 -1.53
CA LEU A 46 -8.58 -1.55 -0.32
C LEU A 46 -7.31 -2.40 -0.19
N ASP A 47 -6.71 -2.75 -1.33
CA ASP A 47 -5.51 -3.57 -1.44
C ASP A 47 -4.30 -2.67 -1.67
N TYR A 48 -3.39 -2.60 -0.70
CA TYR A 48 -2.19 -1.77 -0.81
C TYR A 48 -1.12 -2.29 0.15
N GLY A 49 -0.03 -1.54 0.30
CA GLY A 49 1.10 -1.90 1.15
C GLY A 49 1.40 -0.84 2.20
N VAL A 50 2.00 -1.30 3.29
CA VAL A 50 2.63 -0.47 4.31
C VAL A 50 4.07 -0.92 4.44
N ILE A 51 5.02 -0.01 4.26
CA ILE A 51 6.46 -0.30 4.32
C ILE A 51 7.07 0.47 5.49
N VAL A 52 8.02 -0.15 6.21
CA VAL A 52 8.76 0.58 7.25
C VAL A 52 9.66 1.64 6.62
N ASP A 53 9.55 2.89 7.07
CA ASP A 53 10.20 4.04 6.42
C ASP A 53 11.73 3.92 6.44
N ARG A 54 12.28 3.39 7.54
CA ARG A 54 13.71 3.14 7.72
C ARG A 54 14.30 2.05 6.81
N ALA A 55 13.48 1.32 6.04
CA ALA A 55 14.00 0.31 5.13
C ALA A 55 14.85 0.99 4.04
N PRO A 56 16.07 0.50 3.74
CA PRO A 56 16.87 1.07 2.68
C PRO A 56 16.11 1.07 1.35
N TYR A 57 16.06 2.23 0.69
CA TYR A 57 15.39 2.42 -0.59
C TYR A 57 13.86 2.23 -0.57
N SER A 58 13.21 2.33 0.60
CA SER A 58 11.74 2.26 0.75
C SER A 58 11.01 3.19 -0.22
N GLN A 59 11.52 4.41 -0.40
CA GLN A 59 10.99 5.44 -1.30
C GLN A 59 11.00 5.08 -2.79
N ARG A 60 11.66 3.97 -3.17
CA ARG A 60 11.65 3.47 -4.55
C ARG A 60 10.52 2.50 -4.81
N VAL A 61 9.84 1.98 -3.80
CA VAL A 61 8.75 1.01 -4.00
C VAL A 61 7.49 1.75 -4.46
N GLU A 62 6.93 1.31 -5.58
CA GLU A 62 5.64 1.77 -6.09
C GLU A 62 4.63 0.63 -6.05
N ALA A 63 3.37 0.98 -5.77
CA ALA A 63 2.24 0.09 -5.88
C ALA A 63 1.55 0.30 -7.23
N LEU A 64 1.41 -0.76 -8.02
CA LEU A 64 0.79 -0.75 -9.35
C LEU A 64 -0.33 -1.78 -9.38
N ARG A 65 -1.52 -1.36 -9.81
CA ARG A 65 -2.65 -2.28 -9.99
C ARG A 65 -2.43 -3.15 -11.22
N ASN A 66 -2.57 -4.46 -11.07
CA ASN A 66 -2.49 -5.41 -12.17
C ASN A 66 -3.87 -5.65 -12.82
N PRO A 67 -3.90 -6.23 -14.04
CA PRO A 67 -5.13 -6.68 -14.66
C PRO A 67 -5.95 -7.62 -13.75
N GLN A 68 -7.28 -7.53 -13.88
CA GLN A 68 -8.21 -8.33 -13.09
C GLN A 68 -8.10 -9.83 -13.39
N LEU A 69 -8.30 -10.65 -12.35
CA LEU A 69 -8.33 -12.11 -12.43
C LEU A 69 -9.71 -12.65 -11.99
N ALA A 70 -9.79 -13.89 -11.52
CA ALA A 70 -11.03 -14.54 -11.07
C ALA A 70 -11.41 -14.19 -9.61
N SER A 71 -11.41 -12.90 -9.28
CA SER A 71 -11.86 -12.32 -8.00
C SER A 71 -12.41 -10.91 -8.27
N ASP A 72 -13.20 -10.38 -7.35
CA ASP A 72 -13.59 -8.98 -7.33
C ASP A 72 -12.47 -8.02 -6.90
N HIS A 73 -11.35 -8.55 -6.38
CA HIS A 73 -10.15 -7.79 -6.07
C HIS A 73 -9.09 -7.88 -7.18
N TYR A 74 -8.52 -6.73 -7.52
CA TYR A 74 -7.41 -6.60 -8.46
C TYR A 74 -6.09 -6.88 -7.70
N PRO A 75 -5.20 -7.72 -8.22
CA PRO A 75 -3.87 -7.87 -7.63
C PRO A 75 -3.10 -6.54 -7.68
N VAL A 76 -2.30 -6.27 -6.65
CA VAL A 76 -1.42 -5.09 -6.58
C VAL A 76 0.03 -5.54 -6.50
N ALA A 77 0.85 -5.04 -7.42
CA ALA A 77 2.28 -5.32 -7.46
C ALA A 77 3.05 -4.21 -6.73
N PHE A 78 4.07 -4.59 -5.96
CA PHE A 78 5.02 -3.67 -5.32
C PHE A 78 6.38 -3.79 -6.02
N LEU A 79 6.72 -2.81 -6.86
CA LEU A 79 7.91 -2.85 -7.71
C LEU A 79 8.83 -1.66 -7.41
N ALA A 80 10.14 -1.87 -7.54
CA ALA A 80 11.08 -0.76 -7.44
C ALA A 80 11.04 0.12 -8.71
N ARG A 81 10.95 1.45 -8.52
CA ARG A 81 11.20 2.48 -9.54
C ARG A 81 12.48 2.18 -10.26
N ARG A 82 12.36 1.91 -11.57
CA ARG A 82 13.52 1.88 -12.47
C ARG A 82 13.95 3.31 -12.72
N CYS A 83 15.24 3.58 -12.48
CA CYS A 83 15.89 4.84 -12.83
C CYS A 83 16.32 4.80 -14.29
#